data_AF-A0A4R7K585-F1
#
_entry.id   AF-A0A4R7K585-F1
#
_cell.length_a   1.000
_cell.length_b   1.000
_cell.length_c   1.000
_cell.angle_alpha   90.00
_cell.angle_beta   90.00
_cell.angle_gamma   90.00
#
_symmetry.space_group_name_H-M   'P 1'
#
loop_
_entity.id
_entity.type
_entity.pdbx_description
1 polymer ?
#
loop_
_entity_poly.entity_id
_entity_poly.type
_entity_poly.pdbx_seq_one_letter_code
_entity_poly.pdbx_strand_id
1 'polypeptide(L)'
;MKKLTIFCGFLFCGILSIQTALAQDSLQSDARVKQRMLLNQFESDYVLTASERVALKQSRIAYQYRMKEILDSMDISDGRRKRLIQELQRNPFSEKVQSVIANHSKSDEMIE
;
A
#
# COMPACT_ATOMS: atom_id res chain seq x y z
N MET A 1 -61.14 -10.49 35.83
CA MET A 1 -60.33 -9.56 35.02
C MET A 1 -58.83 -9.65 35.35
N LYS A 2 -58.22 -10.85 35.31
CA LYS A 2 -56.77 -11.05 35.63
C LYS A 2 -55.94 -11.55 34.44
N LYS A 3 -56.58 -11.95 33.34
CA LYS A 3 -55.93 -12.47 32.14
C LYS A 3 -55.47 -11.39 31.16
N LEU A 4 -55.99 -10.17 31.28
CA LEU A 4 -55.64 -9.04 30.41
C LEU A 4 -54.30 -8.38 30.80
N THR A 5 -53.97 -8.40 32.09
CA THR A 5 -52.75 -7.76 32.61
C THR A 5 -51.46 -8.51 32.22
N ILE A 6 -51.54 -9.82 32.03
CA ILE A 6 -50.39 -10.65 31.63
C ILE A 6 -50.06 -10.45 30.13
N PHE A 7 -51.08 -10.28 29.29
CA PHE A 7 -50.89 -10.00 27.86
C PHE A 7 -50.29 -8.61 27.60
N CYS A 8 -50.68 -7.58 28.38
CA CYS A 8 -50.05 -6.25 28.26
C CYS A 8 -48.57 -6.24 28.68
N GLY A 9 -48.19 -7.02 29.70
CA GLY A 9 -46.79 -7.11 30.13
C GLY A 9 -45.86 -7.73 29.08
N PHE A 10 -46.34 -8.76 28.36
CA PHE A 10 -45.59 -9.41 27.29
C PHE A 10 -45.39 -8.50 26.07
N LEU A 11 -46.41 -7.68 25.74
CA LEU A 11 -46.36 -6.77 24.59
C LEU A 11 -45.46 -5.56 24.86
N PHE A 12 -45.40 -5.07 26.11
CA PHE A 12 -44.53 -3.96 26.49
C PHE A 12 -43.04 -4.33 26.51
N CYS A 13 -42.71 -5.57 26.87
CA CYS A 13 -41.33 -6.07 26.89
C CYS A 13 -40.74 -6.23 25.47
N GLY A 14 -41.58 -6.53 24.47
CA GLY A 14 -41.18 -6.63 23.07
C GLY A 14 -40.74 -5.29 22.46
N ILE A 15 -41.39 -4.19 22.84
CA ILE A 15 -41.12 -2.85 22.28
C ILE A 15 -39.78 -2.28 22.81
N LEU A 16 -39.41 -2.59 24.05
CA LEU A 16 -38.12 -2.16 24.63
C LEU A 16 -36.92 -2.91 24.05
N SER A 17 -37.11 -4.16 23.61
CA SER A 17 -36.05 -5.01 23.04
C SER A 17 -35.61 -4.60 21.63
N ILE A 18 -36.46 -3.89 20.88
CA ILE A 18 -36.15 -3.47 19.50
C ILE A 18 -35.16 -2.29 19.49
N GLN A 19 -35.20 -1.43 20.52
CA GLN A 19 -34.34 -0.24 20.59
C GLN A 19 -32.87 -0.58 20.87
N THR A 20 -32.60 -1.68 21.59
CA THR A 20 -31.23 -2.10 21.93
C THR A 20 -30.49 -2.74 20.75
N ALA A 21 -31.20 -3.48 19.88
CA ALA A 21 -30.61 -4.07 18.68
C ALA A 21 -30.12 -3.01 17.68
N LEU A 22 -30.92 -1.94 17.46
CA LEU A 22 -30.55 -0.84 16.58
C LEU A 22 -29.35 -0.03 17.10
N ALA A 23 -29.23 0.13 18.42
CA ALA A 23 -28.10 0.81 19.04
C ALA A 23 -26.78 0.02 18.87
N GLN A 24 -26.82 -1.31 18.95
CA GLN A 24 -25.65 -2.17 18.76
C GLN A 24 -25.12 -2.16 17.33
N ASP A 25 -26.00 -2.17 16.33
CA ASP A 25 -25.60 -2.06 14.91
C ASP A 25 -24.93 -0.72 14.61
N SER A 26 -25.43 0.38 15.19
CA SER A 26 -24.81 1.70 15.03
C SER A 26 -23.38 1.74 15.57
N LEU A 27 -23.11 1.14 16.73
CA LEU A 27 -21.79 1.07 17.34
C LEU A 27 -20.82 0.20 16.53
N GLN A 28 -21.27 -0.94 16.00
CA GLN A 28 -20.45 -1.77 15.11
C GLN A 28 -20.10 -1.05 13.80
N SER A 29 -21.06 -0.33 13.23
CA SER A 29 -20.84 0.43 12.00
C SER A 29 -19.81 1.55 12.20
N ASP A 30 -19.88 2.28 13.31
CA ASP A 30 -18.96 3.38 13.62
C ASP A 30 -17.54 2.89 13.89
N ALA A 31 -17.39 1.76 14.60
CA ALA A 31 -16.09 1.10 14.80
C ALA A 31 -15.47 0.64 13.46
N ARG A 32 -16.28 0.07 12.56
CA ARG A 32 -15.84 -0.36 11.22
C ARG A 32 -15.44 0.83 10.34
N VAL A 33 -16.14 1.96 10.44
CA VAL A 33 -15.78 3.21 9.74
C VAL A 33 -14.45 3.74 10.27
N LYS A 34 -14.25 3.83 11.60
CA LYS A 34 -12.98 4.27 12.20
C LYS A 34 -11.81 3.37 11.84
N GLN A 35 -11.99 2.05 11.75
CA GLN A 35 -10.95 1.12 11.29
C GLN A 35 -10.51 1.38 9.84
N ARG A 36 -11.43 1.82 8.97
CA ARG A 36 -11.11 2.23 7.58
C ARG A 36 -10.44 3.61 7.49
N MET A 37 -10.53 4.41 8.56
CA MET A 37 -9.92 5.74 8.67
C MET A 37 -8.51 5.73 9.30
N LEU A 38 -7.78 4.61 9.27
CA LEU A 38 -6.36 4.61 9.64
C LEU A 38 -5.54 5.65 8.86
N LEU A 39 -5.99 6.03 7.65
CA LEU A 39 -5.39 7.10 6.87
C LEU A 39 -5.46 8.49 7.55
N ASN A 40 -6.47 8.73 8.40
CA ASN A 40 -6.63 10.00 9.11
C ASN A 40 -5.61 10.18 10.27
N GLN A 41 -4.82 9.14 10.57
CA GLN A 41 -3.75 9.20 11.58
C GLN A 41 -2.46 9.80 11.03
N PHE A 42 -2.33 9.90 9.70
CA PHE A 42 -1.21 10.57 9.06
C PHE A 42 -1.56 12.05 8.88
N GLU A 43 -0.61 12.95 9.18
CA GLU A 43 -0.82 14.37 8.93
C GLU A 43 -1.07 14.56 7.43
N SER A 44 -2.10 15.34 7.08
CA SER A 44 -2.49 15.62 5.69
C SER A 44 -1.33 16.11 4.84
N ASP A 45 -0.38 16.79 5.50
CA ASP A 45 0.75 17.48 4.88
C ASP A 45 1.83 16.50 4.40
N TYR A 46 1.79 15.23 4.84
CA TYR A 46 2.67 14.17 4.31
C TYR A 46 2.05 13.42 3.11
N VAL A 47 0.82 13.73 2.71
CA VAL A 47 0.17 13.08 1.58
C VAL A 47 0.56 13.79 0.29
N LEU A 48 1.36 13.11 -0.53
CA LEU A 48 1.77 13.61 -1.84
C LEU A 48 0.56 13.94 -2.72
N THR A 49 0.64 15.09 -3.38
CA THR A 49 -0.33 15.52 -4.38
C THR A 49 -0.36 14.54 -5.56
N ALA A 50 -1.42 14.60 -6.37
CA ALA A 50 -1.52 13.75 -7.56
C ALA A 50 -0.39 13.99 -8.56
N SER A 51 0.02 15.24 -8.76
CA SER A 51 1.12 15.63 -9.64
C SER A 51 2.47 15.08 -9.16
N GLU A 52 2.77 15.20 -7.86
CA GLU A 52 4.01 14.66 -7.28
C GLU A 52 4.09 13.15 -7.44
N ARG A 53 2.99 12.42 -7.21
CA ARG A 53 2.95 10.97 -7.41
C ARG A 53 3.21 10.59 -8.87
N VAL A 54 2.68 11.35 -9.83
CA VAL A 54 2.95 11.15 -11.26
C VAL A 54 4.42 11.42 -11.58
N ALA A 55 4.98 12.52 -11.06
CA ALA A 55 6.38 12.88 -11.26
C ALA A 55 7.32 11.80 -10.69
N LEU A 56 7.05 11.28 -9.49
CA LEU A 56 7.83 10.20 -8.89
C LEU A 56 7.71 8.88 -9.67
N LYS A 57 6.56 8.61 -10.27
CA LYS A 57 6.39 7.45 -11.15
C LYS A 57 7.22 7.60 -12.42
N GLN A 58 7.19 8.78 -13.04
CA GLN A 58 7.99 9.08 -14.23
C GLN A 58 9.48 9.02 -13.95
N SER A 59 9.94 9.57 -12.83
CA SER A 59 11.35 9.52 -12.43
C SER A 59 11.82 8.09 -12.18
N ARG A 60 10.98 7.26 -11.54
CA ARG A 60 11.25 5.83 -11.37
C ARG A 60 11.42 5.11 -12.70
N ILE A 61 10.53 5.36 -13.66
CA ILE A 61 10.57 4.73 -14.99
C ILE A 61 11.84 5.18 -15.75
N ALA A 62 12.14 6.48 -15.75
CA ALA A 62 13.34 7.02 -16.39
C ALA A 62 14.63 6.40 -15.79
N TYR A 63 14.67 6.27 -14.46
CA TYR A 63 15.78 5.60 -13.77
C TYR A 63 15.94 4.14 -14.21
N GLN A 64 14.84 3.38 -14.28
CA GLN A 64 14.88 1.99 -14.76
C GLN A 64 15.42 1.89 -16.19
N TYR A 65 15.01 2.78 -17.10
CA TYR A 65 15.54 2.78 -18.47
C TYR A 65 17.04 3.05 -18.50
N ARG A 66 17.51 4.06 -17.76
CA ARG A 66 18.94 4.38 -17.67
C ARG A 66 19.75 3.21 -17.11
N MET A 67 19.28 2.57 -16.04
CA MET A 67 19.99 1.43 -15.44
C MET A 67 19.99 0.22 -16.37
N LYS A 68 18.91 -0.01 -17.12
CA LYS A 68 18.86 -1.07 -18.13
C LYS A 68 19.89 -0.84 -19.22
N GLU A 69 20.02 0.39 -19.73
CA GLU A 69 21.00 0.73 -20.75
C GLU A 69 22.44 0.45 -20.30
N ILE A 70 22.78 0.82 -19.07
CA ILE A 70 24.08 0.46 -18.47
C ILE A 70 24.21 -1.06 -18.40
N LEU A 71 23.21 -1.77 -17.87
CA LEU A 71 23.25 -3.23 -17.80
C LEU A 71 23.38 -3.89 -19.18
N ASP A 72 22.93 -3.25 -20.26
CA ASP A 72 23.05 -3.73 -21.64
C ASP A 72 24.45 -3.45 -22.24
N SER A 73 25.15 -2.40 -21.79
CA SER A 73 26.53 -2.11 -22.23
C SER A 73 27.59 -2.92 -21.49
N MET A 74 27.28 -3.48 -20.32
CA MET A 74 28.23 -4.27 -19.54
C MET A 74 28.64 -5.58 -20.24
N ASP A 75 29.92 -5.94 -20.13
CA ASP A 75 30.45 -7.25 -20.54
C ASP A 75 30.12 -8.33 -19.49
N ILE A 76 28.87 -8.78 -19.49
CA ILE A 76 28.36 -9.83 -18.62
C ILE A 76 27.60 -10.88 -19.43
N SER A 77 27.54 -12.10 -18.90
CA SER A 77 26.76 -13.17 -19.54
C SER A 77 25.27 -12.82 -19.63
N ASP A 78 24.62 -13.27 -20.71
CA ASP A 78 23.19 -13.00 -20.96
C ASP A 78 22.28 -13.47 -19.83
N GLY A 79 22.60 -14.61 -19.22
CA GLY A 79 21.87 -15.12 -18.07
C GLY A 79 21.96 -14.20 -16.86
N ARG A 80 23.12 -13.58 -16.62
CA ARG A 80 23.32 -12.60 -15.56
C ARG A 80 22.58 -11.29 -15.89
N ARG A 81 22.70 -10.81 -17.12
CA ARG A 81 22.01 -9.62 -17.63
C ARG A 81 20.49 -9.74 -17.44
N LYS A 82 19.89 -10.85 -17.88
CA LYS A 82 18.45 -11.12 -17.72
C LYS A 82 18.00 -11.12 -16.27
N ARG A 83 18.78 -11.72 -15.36
CA ARG A 83 18.47 -11.73 -13.92
C ARG A 83 18.51 -10.32 -13.32
N LEU A 84 19.49 -9.50 -13.70
CA LEU A 84 19.60 -8.12 -13.23
C LEU A 84 18.48 -7.23 -13.77
N ILE A 85 18.09 -7.40 -15.03
CA ILE A 85 16.95 -6.68 -15.62
C ILE A 85 15.63 -7.05 -14.92
N GLN A 86 15.42 -8.34 -14.63
CA GLN A 86 14.24 -8.78 -13.87
C GLN A 86 14.20 -8.20 -12.45
N GLU A 87 15.36 -8.13 -11.79
CA GLU A 87 15.49 -7.51 -10.48
C GLU A 87 15.19 -6.01 -10.55
N LEU A 88 15.74 -5.30 -11.54
CA LEU A 88 15.52 -3.88 -11.77
C LEU A 88 14.03 -3.56 -12.04
N GLN A 89 13.31 -4.45 -12.73
CA GLN A 89 11.86 -4.32 -12.95
C GLN A 89 11.05 -4.48 -11.66
N ARG A 90 11.48 -5.37 -10.76
CA ARG A 90 10.83 -5.58 -9.45
C ARG A 90 11.14 -4.46 -8.47
N ASN A 91 12.40 -4.09 -8.37
CA ASN A 91 12.89 -3.02 -7.51
C ASN A 91 13.97 -2.20 -8.27
N PRO A 92 13.62 -0.98 -8.74
CA PRO A 92 14.58 -0.07 -9.37
C PRO A 92 15.81 0.17 -8.50
N PHE A 93 15.64 0.24 -7.18
CA PHE A 93 16.67 0.59 -6.22
C PHE A 93 17.25 -0.63 -5.50
N SER A 94 17.28 -1.78 -6.17
CA SER A 94 17.89 -2.99 -5.62
C SER A 94 19.39 -2.79 -5.41
N GLU A 95 19.87 -2.97 -4.17
CA GLU A 95 21.28 -2.88 -3.81
C GLU A 95 22.16 -3.81 -4.65
N LYS A 96 21.62 -4.98 -5.02
CA LYS A 96 22.29 -5.93 -5.90
C LYS A 96 22.56 -5.37 -7.30
N VAL A 97 21.59 -4.65 -7.87
CA VAL A 97 21.77 -4.03 -9.19
C VAL A 97 22.75 -2.86 -9.09
N GLN A 98 22.58 -2.02 -8.07
CA GLN A 98 23.43 -0.86 -7.84
C GLN A 98 24.89 -1.24 -7.59
N SER A 99 25.16 -2.26 -6.78
CA SER A 99 26.51 -2.76 -6.53
C SER A 99 27.18 -3.29 -7.80
N VAL A 100 26.45 -4.02 -8.65
CA VAL A 100 26.99 -4.50 -9.93
C VAL A 100 27.35 -3.35 -10.87
N ILE A 101 26.48 -2.36 -10.99
CA ILE A 101 26.72 -1.17 -11.81
C ILE A 101 27.90 -0.36 -11.26
N ALA A 102 27.96 -0.14 -9.95
CA ALA A 102 29.03 0.61 -9.31
C ALA A 102 30.40 -0.08 -9.43
N ASN A 103 30.43 -1.41 -9.40
CA ASN A 103 31.67 -2.16 -9.60
C ASN A 103 32.16 -2.07 -11.06
N HIS A 104 31.24 -2.02 -12.03
CA HIS A 104 31.58 -1.84 -13.43
C HIS A 104 32.11 -0.43 -13.71
N SER A 105 31.46 0.61 -13.19
CA SER A 105 31.94 1.99 -13.38
C SER A 105 33.33 2.19 -12.78
N LYS A 106 33.61 1.59 -11.62
CA LYS A 106 34.94 1.63 -10.99
C LYS A 106 36.00 0.89 -11.82
N SER A 107 35.66 -0.23 -12.44
CA SER A 107 36.62 -0.94 -13.29
C SER A 107 36.97 -0.16 -14.55
N ASP A 108 35.99 0.53 -15.14
CA ASP A 108 36.22 1.36 -16.33
C ASP A 108 37.15 2.55 -16.01
N GLU A 109 36.93 3.23 -14.88
CA GLU A 109 37.78 4.35 -14.41
C GLU A 109 39.24 3.96 -14.09
N MET A 110 39.51 2.68 -13.79
CA MET A 110 40.89 2.22 -13.50
C MET A 110 41.69 1.84 -14.75
N ILE A 111 41.03 1.74 -15.91
CA ILE A 111 41.65 1.32 -17.18
C ILE A 111 42.02 2.55 -18.04
N GLU A 112 41.44 3.71 -17.75
CA GLU A 112 41.71 5.01 -18.39
C GLU A 112 42.83 5.79 -17.67
#